data_AF-A0A1G0CBG0-F1
#
_entry.id   AF-A0A1G0CBG0-F1
#
_cell.length_a   1.000
_cell.length_b   1.000
_cell.length_c   1.000
_cell.angle_alpha   90.00
_cell.angle_beta   90.00
_cell.angle_gamma   90.00
#
_symmetry.space_group_name_H-M   'P 1'
#
loop_
_entity.id
_entity.type
_entity.pdbx_description
1 polymer ?
#
loop_
_entity_poly.entity_id
_entity_poly.type
_entity_poly.pdbx_seq_one_letter_code
_entity_poly.pdbx_strand_id
1 'polypeptide(L)'
;MTAREALVYLSVDTVEEADDAYETQLFELKQHFLTKPVLFKTAEGKLKRLAQLQTAYEALGGNPSLSPIPVVSVDFPVNFMESFSEYHARRNQLKQTISGALDAQTVIGCVNGLIELERGFIKQFENLEDWSADPVVIGTEPDVMLMQQQLKEQTEKGITTLELLYMYKNNLPNELLLALKRLSLLQNYLYP
;
A
#
# COMPACT_ATOMS: atom_id res chain seq x y z
N MET A 1 10.79 -24.95 -10.31
CA MET A 1 12.19 -24.76 -9.88
C MET A 1 12.69 -26.08 -9.33
N THR A 2 13.90 -26.50 -9.67
CA THR A 2 14.57 -27.68 -9.10
C THR A 2 15.28 -27.31 -7.79
N ALA A 3 15.61 -28.29 -6.93
CA ALA A 3 16.34 -28.03 -5.69
C ALA A 3 17.69 -27.33 -5.92
N ARG A 4 18.43 -27.70 -6.98
CA ARG A 4 19.70 -27.05 -7.32
C ARG A 4 19.52 -25.59 -7.74
N GLU A 5 18.49 -25.29 -8.52
CA GLU A 5 18.16 -23.90 -8.88
C GLU A 5 17.72 -23.09 -7.66
N ALA A 6 17.01 -23.72 -6.72
CA ALA A 6 16.55 -23.09 -5.49
C ALA A 6 17.70 -22.71 -4.55
N LEU A 7 18.71 -23.58 -4.39
CA LEU A 7 19.94 -23.26 -3.64
C LEU A 7 20.65 -22.02 -4.24
N VAL A 8 20.78 -21.98 -5.57
CA VAL A 8 21.37 -20.83 -6.28
C VAL A 8 20.53 -19.56 -6.08
N TYR A 9 19.20 -19.67 -6.13
CA TYR A 9 18.31 -18.52 -5.93
C TYR A 9 18.40 -17.95 -4.52
N LEU A 10 18.39 -18.83 -3.50
CA LEU A 10 18.52 -18.44 -2.10
C LEU A 10 19.96 -18.02 -1.72
N SER A 11 20.93 -18.31 -2.60
CA SER A 11 22.36 -18.06 -2.37
C SER A 11 22.89 -18.82 -1.16
N VAL A 12 22.54 -20.10 -1.06
CA VAL A 12 22.93 -21.02 0.02
C VAL A 12 23.57 -22.28 -0.54
N ASP A 13 24.45 -22.91 0.24
CA ASP A 13 25.18 -24.11 -0.19
C ASP A 13 24.43 -25.40 0.21
N THR A 14 23.64 -25.34 1.28
CA THR A 14 22.89 -26.50 1.79
C THR A 14 21.44 -26.16 2.12
N VAL A 15 20.62 -27.21 2.29
CA VAL A 15 19.19 -27.07 2.61
C VAL A 15 18.98 -26.54 4.03
N GLU A 16 19.89 -26.86 4.95
CA GLU A 16 19.83 -26.43 6.35
C GLU A 16 19.92 -24.90 6.51
N GLU A 17 20.49 -24.20 5.52
CA GLU A 17 20.60 -22.73 5.49
C GLU A 17 19.36 -22.05 4.88
N ALA A 18 18.42 -22.83 4.33
CA ALA A 18 17.31 -22.31 3.55
C ALA A 18 16.33 -21.46 4.38
N ASP A 19 16.08 -21.84 5.64
CA ASP A 19 15.16 -21.13 6.54
C ASP A 19 15.66 -19.70 6.82
N ASP A 20 16.91 -19.57 7.26
CA ASP A 20 17.54 -18.28 7.56
C ASP A 20 17.63 -17.38 6.31
N ALA A 21 17.99 -17.96 5.16
CA ALA A 21 18.07 -17.23 3.90
C ALA A 21 16.69 -16.75 3.44
N TYR A 22 15.67 -17.60 3.57
CA TYR A 22 14.30 -17.25 3.23
C TYR A 22 13.78 -16.11 4.10
N GLU A 23 13.94 -16.21 5.43
CA GLU A 23 13.50 -15.18 6.37
C GLU A 23 14.17 -13.83 6.09
N THR A 24 15.48 -13.85 5.85
CA THR A 24 16.26 -12.65 5.53
C THR A 24 15.75 -11.98 4.26
N GLN A 25 15.61 -12.73 3.17
CA GLN A 25 15.13 -12.19 1.90
C GLN A 25 13.67 -11.73 1.98
N LEU A 26 12.81 -12.46 2.70
CA LEU A 26 11.42 -12.08 2.92
C LEU A 26 11.35 -10.76 3.70
N PHE A 27 12.17 -10.59 4.74
CA PHE A 27 12.25 -9.35 5.51
C PHE A 27 12.62 -8.15 4.64
N GLU A 28 13.65 -8.27 3.80
CA GLU A 28 14.06 -7.21 2.87
C GLU A 28 12.93 -6.80 1.91
N LEU A 29 12.18 -7.78 1.41
CA LEU A 29 11.03 -7.52 0.54
C LEU A 29 9.88 -6.84 1.28
N LYS A 30 9.58 -7.27 2.52
CA LYS A 30 8.57 -6.65 3.39
C LYS A 30 8.87 -5.17 3.65
N GLN A 31 10.12 -4.82 3.94
CA GLN A 31 10.53 -3.44 4.22
C GLN A 31 10.13 -2.45 3.11
N HIS A 32 10.15 -2.89 1.85
CA HIS A 32 9.74 -2.05 0.73
C HIS A 32 8.26 -1.62 0.84
N PHE A 33 7.37 -2.54 1.17
CA PHE A 33 5.92 -2.30 1.24
C PHE A 33 5.50 -1.58 2.53
N LEU A 34 6.29 -1.72 3.60
CA LEU A 34 6.03 -1.06 4.87
C LEU A 34 6.43 0.42 4.84
N THR A 35 7.51 0.76 4.13
CA THR A 35 8.12 2.10 4.15
C THR A 35 7.71 3.01 3.00
N LYS A 36 7.12 2.48 1.93
CA LYS A 36 6.78 3.24 0.72
C LYS A 36 5.30 3.09 0.33
N PRO A 37 4.72 4.07 -0.40
CA PRO A 37 3.45 3.88 -1.07
C PRO A 37 3.51 2.67 -2.02
N VAL A 38 2.45 1.87 -2.02
CA VAL A 38 2.34 0.70 -2.91
C VAL A 38 1.77 1.14 -4.26
N LEU A 39 2.65 1.43 -5.22
CA LEU A 39 2.27 1.71 -6.60
C LEU A 39 2.37 0.43 -7.44
N PHE A 40 1.47 0.23 -8.40
CA PHE A 40 1.41 -1.00 -9.19
C PHE A 40 2.75 -1.30 -9.88
N LYS A 41 3.29 -0.32 -10.60
CA LYS A 41 4.54 -0.46 -11.35
C LYS A 41 5.75 -0.77 -10.47
N THR A 42 5.78 -0.24 -9.23
CA THR A 42 6.88 -0.53 -8.29
C THR A 42 6.68 -1.85 -7.55
N ALA A 43 5.44 -2.27 -7.34
CA ALA A 43 5.09 -3.50 -6.65
C ALA A 43 5.31 -4.74 -7.53
N GLU A 44 5.03 -4.67 -8.83
CA GLU A 44 5.02 -5.84 -9.73
C GLU A 44 6.33 -6.64 -9.70
N GLY A 45 7.48 -5.97 -9.82
CA GLY A 45 8.78 -6.64 -9.78
C GLY A 45 9.06 -7.31 -8.43
N LYS A 46 8.58 -6.72 -7.33
CA LYS A 46 8.73 -7.25 -5.98
C LYS A 46 7.78 -8.42 -5.71
N LEU A 47 6.56 -8.37 -6.23
CA LEU A 47 5.61 -9.48 -6.21
C LEU A 47 6.14 -10.70 -6.96
N LYS A 48 6.73 -10.49 -8.15
CA LYS A 48 7.42 -11.57 -8.90
C LYS A 48 8.56 -12.17 -8.08
N ARG A 49 9.36 -11.34 -7.40
CA ARG A 49 10.45 -11.80 -6.53
C ARG A 49 9.93 -12.58 -5.31
N LEU A 50 8.84 -12.14 -4.67
CA LEU A 50 8.19 -12.88 -3.58
C LEU A 50 7.71 -14.27 -4.05
N ALA A 51 7.08 -14.35 -5.23
CA ALA A 51 6.59 -15.61 -5.77
C ALA A 51 7.74 -16.60 -6.07
N GLN A 52 8.85 -16.09 -6.61
CA GLN A 52 10.05 -16.89 -6.84
C GLN A 52 10.71 -17.34 -5.53
N LEU A 53 10.76 -16.46 -4.52
CA LEU A 53 11.27 -16.77 -3.19
C LEU A 53 10.47 -17.92 -2.54
N GLN A 54 9.13 -17.85 -2.61
CA GLN A 54 8.25 -18.93 -2.16
C GLN A 54 8.57 -20.26 -2.86
N THR A 55 8.66 -20.20 -4.19
CA THR A 55 8.90 -21.39 -5.03
C THR A 55 10.26 -22.03 -4.74
N ALA A 56 11.28 -21.20 -4.47
CA ALA A 56 12.61 -21.68 -4.10
C ALA A 56 12.59 -22.39 -2.75
N TYR A 57 11.95 -21.77 -1.75
CA TYR A 57 11.88 -22.33 -0.41
C TYR A 57 11.11 -23.66 -0.37
N GLU A 58 9.96 -23.74 -1.03
CA GLU A 58 9.18 -24.98 -1.16
C GLU A 58 9.95 -26.09 -1.90
N ALA A 59 10.76 -25.74 -2.91
CA ALA A 59 11.58 -26.72 -3.64
C ALA A 59 12.71 -27.35 -2.79
N LEU A 60 13.06 -26.72 -1.67
CA LEU A 60 14.00 -27.26 -0.67
C LEU A 60 13.30 -27.97 0.50
N GLY A 61 11.97 -28.12 0.45
CA GLY A 61 11.18 -28.77 1.49
C GLY A 61 10.65 -27.82 2.56
N GLY A 62 10.84 -26.50 2.40
CA GLY A 62 10.24 -25.49 3.26
C GLY A 62 8.72 -25.52 3.19
N ASN A 63 8.06 -25.37 4.35
CA ASN A 63 6.61 -25.35 4.46
C ASN A 63 6.16 -24.19 5.35
N PRO A 64 6.07 -22.97 4.80
CA PRO A 64 5.81 -21.80 5.62
C PRO A 64 4.35 -21.74 6.07
N SER A 65 4.12 -21.21 7.27
CA SER A 65 2.80 -21.11 7.86
C SER A 65 2.04 -19.91 7.30
N LEU A 66 1.01 -20.19 6.48
CA LEU A 66 0.13 -19.18 5.92
C LEU A 66 -0.62 -18.43 7.03
N SER A 67 -0.57 -17.11 6.99
CA SER A 67 -1.35 -16.26 7.88
C SER A 67 -2.67 -15.86 7.22
N PRO A 68 -3.76 -15.65 7.99
CA PRO A 68 -5.00 -15.13 7.46
C PRO A 68 -4.79 -13.73 6.86
N ILE A 69 -5.22 -13.56 5.61
CA ILE A 69 -5.22 -12.26 4.94
C ILE A 69 -6.51 -11.52 5.32
N PRO A 70 -6.45 -10.27 5.81
CA PRO A 70 -7.63 -9.47 6.07
C PRO A 70 -8.49 -9.28 4.82
N VAL A 71 -9.80 -9.50 4.94
CA VAL A 71 -10.76 -9.08 3.92
C VAL A 71 -10.98 -7.59 4.08
N VAL A 72 -10.64 -6.82 3.04
CA VAL A 72 -10.74 -5.35 3.07
C VAL A 72 -11.82 -4.90 2.11
N SER A 73 -12.78 -4.13 2.64
CA SER A 73 -13.80 -3.47 1.81
C SER A 73 -13.19 -2.29 1.04
N VAL A 74 -13.69 -2.09 -0.18
CA VAL A 74 -13.36 -0.96 -1.06
C VAL A 74 -14.47 0.08 -1.12
N ASP A 75 -15.51 -0.08 -0.31
CA ASP A 75 -16.60 0.89 -0.17
C ASP A 75 -16.25 1.90 0.92
N PHE A 76 -16.45 3.18 0.61
CA PHE A 76 -16.13 4.29 1.50
C PHE A 76 -17.35 5.19 1.74
N PRO A 77 -17.47 5.75 2.96
CA PRO A 77 -18.47 6.77 3.28
C PRO A 77 -18.36 8.02 2.37
N VAL A 78 -19.49 8.72 2.19
CA VAL A 78 -19.53 10.01 1.47
C VAL A 78 -18.83 11.12 2.27
N ASN A 79 -18.86 11.03 3.60
CA ASN A 79 -18.10 11.94 4.45
C ASN A 79 -16.60 11.66 4.24
N PHE A 80 -15.89 12.64 3.70
CA PHE A 80 -14.51 12.47 3.29
C PHE A 80 -13.55 12.28 4.48
N MET A 81 -13.84 12.88 5.64
CA MET A 81 -13.05 12.65 6.85
C MET A 81 -13.19 11.20 7.36
N GLU A 82 -14.42 10.68 7.36
CA GLU A 82 -14.70 9.28 7.73
C GLU A 82 -14.05 8.32 6.73
N SER A 83 -14.23 8.58 5.42
CA SER A 83 -13.61 7.86 4.31
C SER A 83 -12.08 7.79 4.45
N PHE A 84 -11.43 8.92 4.72
CA PHE A 84 -9.99 9.00 4.93
C PHE A 84 -9.55 8.20 6.17
N SER A 85 -10.30 8.27 7.26
CA SER A 85 -10.02 7.54 8.50
C SER A 85 -10.13 6.03 8.29
N GLU A 86 -11.18 5.57 7.61
CA GLU A 86 -11.39 4.15 7.30
C GLU A 86 -10.33 3.61 6.35
N TYR A 87 -9.96 4.37 5.31
CA TYR A 87 -8.86 4.02 4.41
C TYR A 87 -7.57 3.76 5.19
N HIS A 88 -7.18 4.68 6.08
CA HIS A 88 -5.96 4.51 6.87
C HIS A 88 -6.04 3.35 7.86
N ALA A 89 -7.19 3.11 8.49
CA ALA A 89 -7.39 1.97 9.38
C ALA A 89 -7.21 0.63 8.64
N ARG A 90 -7.89 0.48 7.49
CA ARG A 90 -7.81 -0.72 6.63
C ARG A 90 -6.40 -0.93 6.08
N ARG A 91 -5.74 0.15 5.65
CA ARG A 91 -4.34 0.13 5.18
C ARG A 91 -3.38 -0.33 6.27
N ASN A 92 -3.55 0.18 7.48
CA ASN A 92 -2.71 -0.19 8.63
C ASN A 92 -2.89 -1.65 9.01
N GLN A 93 -4.11 -2.19 8.93
CA GLN A 93 -4.38 -3.61 9.16
C GLN A 93 -3.59 -4.50 8.17
N LEU A 94 -3.61 -4.18 6.87
CA LEU A 94 -2.81 -4.90 5.87
C LEU A 94 -1.31 -4.78 6.13
N LYS A 95 -0.81 -3.57 6.48
CA LYS A 95 0.61 -3.38 6.82
C LYS A 95 1.03 -4.17 8.08
N GLN A 96 0.16 -4.28 9.07
CA GLN A 96 0.41 -5.12 10.26
C GLN A 96 0.52 -6.59 9.89
N THR A 97 -0.39 -7.11 9.04
CA THR A 97 -0.31 -8.48 8.54
C THR A 97 0.98 -8.72 7.74
N ILE A 98 1.37 -7.78 6.86
CA ILE A 98 2.65 -7.87 6.14
C ILE A 98 3.82 -7.97 7.12
N SER A 99 3.87 -7.12 8.14
CA SER A 99 4.96 -7.12 9.11
C SER A 99 5.10 -8.48 9.81
N GLY A 100 3.99 -9.09 10.21
CA GLY A 100 3.95 -10.37 10.92
C GLY A 100 4.03 -11.61 10.03
N ALA A 101 3.89 -11.48 8.72
CA ALA A 101 3.89 -12.62 7.81
C ALA A 101 5.26 -13.33 7.79
N LEU A 102 5.20 -14.67 7.91
CA LEU A 102 6.33 -15.59 7.79
C LEU A 102 6.39 -16.27 6.42
N ASP A 103 5.48 -15.90 5.53
CA ASP A 103 5.38 -16.50 4.21
C ASP A 103 5.14 -15.44 3.13
N ALA A 104 5.70 -15.67 1.95
CA ALA A 104 5.61 -14.74 0.83
C ALA A 104 4.20 -14.69 0.23
N GLN A 105 3.39 -15.73 0.35
CA GLN A 105 2.02 -15.76 -0.17
C GLN A 105 1.10 -14.79 0.57
N THR A 106 1.18 -14.75 1.90
CA THR A 106 0.47 -13.77 2.73
C THR A 106 0.90 -12.36 2.36
N VAL A 107 2.20 -12.11 2.18
CA VAL A 107 2.70 -10.78 1.77
C VAL A 107 2.14 -10.40 0.40
N ILE A 108 2.16 -11.31 -0.58
CA ILE A 108 1.57 -11.08 -1.92
C ILE A 108 0.09 -10.73 -1.81
N GLY A 109 -0.68 -11.51 -1.05
CA GLY A 109 -2.10 -11.29 -0.82
C GLY A 109 -2.39 -9.92 -0.20
N CYS A 110 -1.63 -9.53 0.82
CA CYS A 110 -1.78 -8.23 1.48
C CYS A 110 -1.38 -7.06 0.56
N VAL A 111 -0.34 -7.20 -0.25
CA VAL A 111 0.08 -6.17 -1.22
C VAL A 111 -0.97 -5.98 -2.30
N ASN A 112 -1.56 -7.07 -2.81
CA ASN A 112 -2.69 -6.96 -3.74
C ASN A 112 -3.90 -6.30 -3.07
N GLY A 113 -4.19 -6.64 -1.80
CA GLY A 113 -5.21 -5.97 -1.00
C GLY A 113 -4.95 -4.47 -0.82
N LEU A 114 -3.69 -4.07 -0.65
CA LEU A 114 -3.32 -2.64 -0.60
C LEU A 114 -3.59 -1.95 -1.94
N ILE A 115 -3.22 -2.56 -3.06
CA ILE A 115 -3.48 -2.00 -4.40
C ILE A 115 -4.99 -1.82 -4.64
N GLU A 116 -5.80 -2.81 -4.29
CA GLU A 116 -7.26 -2.72 -4.42
C GLU A 116 -7.89 -1.68 -3.48
N LEU A 117 -7.39 -1.60 -2.24
CA LEU A 117 -7.82 -0.56 -1.28
C LEU A 117 -7.51 0.85 -1.81
N GLU A 118 -6.29 1.06 -2.32
CA GLU A 118 -5.88 2.33 -2.94
C GLU A 118 -6.81 2.67 -4.10
N ARG A 119 -7.01 1.74 -5.04
CA ARG A 119 -7.92 1.90 -6.19
C ARG A 119 -9.33 2.24 -5.76
N GLY A 120 -9.87 1.56 -4.75
CA GLY A 120 -11.20 1.86 -4.21
C GLY A 120 -11.29 3.27 -3.64
N PHE A 121 -10.27 3.67 -2.86
CA PHE A 121 -10.26 4.97 -2.21
C PHE A 121 -10.17 6.12 -3.20
N ILE A 122 -9.27 6.02 -4.19
CA ILE A 122 -9.02 7.10 -5.16
C ILE A 122 -10.15 7.32 -6.16
N LYS A 123 -11.10 6.39 -6.32
CA LYS A 123 -12.28 6.58 -7.19
C LYS A 123 -13.10 7.81 -6.82
N GLN A 124 -13.10 8.19 -5.55
CA GLN A 124 -13.78 9.41 -5.09
C GLN A 124 -13.21 10.68 -5.76
N PHE A 125 -11.95 10.65 -6.20
CA PHE A 125 -11.27 11.77 -6.85
C PHE A 125 -11.49 11.83 -8.36
N GLU A 126 -12.27 10.91 -8.93
CA GLU A 126 -12.56 10.93 -10.36
C GLU A 126 -13.12 12.30 -10.77
N ASN A 127 -12.51 12.91 -11.79
CA ASN A 127 -12.83 14.25 -12.31
C ASN A 127 -12.40 15.44 -11.43
N LEU A 128 -11.57 15.23 -10.39
CA LEU A 128 -11.03 16.26 -9.50
C LEU A 128 -9.50 16.34 -9.61
N GLU A 129 -8.99 16.92 -10.70
CA GLU A 129 -7.55 16.89 -11.03
C GLU A 129 -6.78 18.19 -10.72
N ASP A 130 -7.48 19.31 -10.55
CA ASP A 130 -6.87 20.64 -10.38
C ASP A 130 -6.93 21.14 -8.92
N TRP A 131 -6.32 20.42 -7.99
CA TRP A 131 -6.32 20.82 -6.57
C TRP A 131 -5.33 21.93 -6.25
N SER A 132 -4.17 21.96 -6.92
CA SER A 132 -3.12 22.98 -6.71
C SER A 132 -2.31 23.18 -7.98
N ALA A 133 -1.75 24.37 -8.19
CA ALA A 133 -0.80 24.64 -9.26
C ALA A 133 0.60 24.08 -8.97
N ASP A 134 0.93 23.89 -7.69
CA ASP A 134 2.26 23.48 -7.24
C ASP A 134 2.56 22.02 -7.60
N PRO A 135 3.82 21.67 -7.94
CA PRO A 135 4.21 20.29 -8.22
C PRO A 135 4.17 19.42 -6.96
N VAL A 136 3.75 18.16 -7.10
CA VAL A 136 3.71 17.17 -6.00
C VAL A 136 4.60 15.97 -6.31
N VAL A 137 5.25 15.44 -5.28
CA VAL A 137 6.06 14.22 -5.37
C VAL A 137 5.21 13.02 -4.96
N ILE A 138 4.98 12.09 -5.89
CA ILE A 138 4.15 10.89 -5.67
C ILE A 138 4.84 9.85 -4.78
N GLY A 139 6.19 9.89 -4.68
CA GLY A 139 7.00 8.87 -4.00
C GLY A 139 7.17 8.99 -2.48
N THR A 140 6.80 10.12 -1.86
CA THR A 140 6.84 10.31 -0.37
C THR A 140 5.51 9.80 0.22
N GLU A 141 5.07 10.01 1.47
CA GLU A 141 3.62 9.98 1.85
C GLU A 141 3.25 11.38 2.37
N PRO A 142 2.00 11.88 2.21
CA PRO A 142 1.57 13.09 2.90
C PRO A 142 1.54 12.84 4.42
N ASP A 143 1.72 13.90 5.21
CA ASP A 143 1.57 13.78 6.66
C ASP A 143 0.12 13.47 7.02
N VAL A 144 -0.11 12.24 7.49
CA VAL A 144 -1.44 11.72 7.82
C VAL A 144 -2.06 12.49 8.98
N MET A 145 -1.26 12.90 9.98
CA MET A 145 -1.77 13.62 11.14
C MET A 145 -2.22 15.02 10.75
N LEU A 146 -1.40 15.72 9.95
CA LEU A 146 -1.74 17.04 9.42
C LEU A 146 -3.01 16.98 8.56
N MET A 147 -3.11 15.98 7.68
CA MET A 147 -4.30 15.73 6.87
C MET A 147 -5.55 15.50 7.74
N GLN A 148 -5.46 14.61 8.73
CA GLN A 148 -6.58 14.34 9.65
C GLN A 148 -7.03 15.61 10.38
N GLN A 149 -6.08 16.41 10.86
CA GLN A 149 -6.39 17.67 11.53
C GLN A 149 -7.11 18.64 10.58
N GLN A 150 -6.57 18.86 9.38
CA GLN A 150 -7.13 19.81 8.42
C GLN A 150 -8.52 19.38 7.92
N LEU A 151 -8.73 18.07 7.72
CA LEU A 151 -10.04 17.52 7.37
C LEU A 151 -11.06 17.65 8.51
N LYS A 152 -10.62 17.49 9.76
CA LYS A 152 -11.48 17.71 10.92
C LYS A 152 -11.94 19.16 11.02
N GLU A 153 -11.03 20.12 10.85
CA GLU A 153 -11.36 21.55 10.84
C GLU A 153 -12.33 21.92 9.72
N GLN A 154 -12.21 21.30 8.53
CA GLN A 154 -13.16 21.51 7.43
C GLN A 154 -14.54 20.89 7.74
N THR A 155 -14.56 19.70 8.34
CA THR A 155 -15.78 19.01 8.76
C THR A 155 -16.55 19.84 9.80
N GLU A 156 -15.85 20.45 10.76
CA GLU A 156 -16.43 21.37 11.75
C GLU A 156 -17.05 22.62 11.12
N LYS A 157 -16.60 23.03 9.93
CA LYS A 157 -17.18 24.12 9.12
C LYS A 157 -18.31 23.66 8.20
N GLY A 158 -18.72 22.39 8.27
CA GLY A 158 -19.75 21.80 7.42
C GLY A 158 -19.26 21.36 6.03
N ILE A 159 -17.94 21.42 5.77
CA ILE A 159 -17.34 20.92 4.53
C ILE A 159 -17.02 19.43 4.74
N THR A 160 -17.99 18.57 4.43
CA THR A 160 -17.93 17.14 4.78
C THR A 160 -17.64 16.22 3.61
N THR A 161 -17.86 16.65 2.37
CA THR A 161 -17.65 15.82 1.16
C THR A 161 -16.47 16.33 0.34
N LEU A 162 -15.95 15.46 -0.54
CA LEU A 162 -14.84 15.82 -1.42
C LEU A 162 -15.23 16.89 -2.44
N GLU A 163 -16.47 16.89 -2.91
CA GLU A 163 -17.00 17.93 -3.82
C GLU A 163 -17.07 19.29 -3.13
N LEU A 164 -17.45 19.34 -1.85
CA LEU A 164 -17.44 20.58 -1.08
C LEU A 164 -16.00 21.06 -0.86
N LEU A 165 -15.07 20.17 -0.53
CA LEU A 165 -13.64 20.50 -0.45
C LEU A 165 -13.14 21.12 -1.77
N TYR A 166 -13.51 20.52 -2.90
CA TYR A 166 -13.12 21.02 -4.22
C TYR A 166 -13.75 22.40 -4.54
N MET A 167 -15.03 22.58 -4.21
CA MET A 167 -15.73 23.86 -4.39
C MET A 167 -15.07 25.00 -3.60
N TYR A 168 -14.61 24.71 -2.39
CA TYR A 168 -13.96 25.68 -1.50
C TYR A 168 -12.43 25.64 -1.57
N LYS A 169 -11.83 25.00 -2.59
CA LYS A 169 -10.37 24.77 -2.67
C LYS A 169 -9.52 26.03 -2.46
N ASN A 170 -9.98 27.19 -2.93
CA ASN A 170 -9.27 28.46 -2.80
C ASN A 170 -9.16 28.97 -1.35
N ASN A 171 -9.93 28.40 -0.42
CA ASN A 171 -9.92 28.73 1.01
C ASN A 171 -9.24 27.64 1.85
N LEU A 172 -8.71 26.58 1.22
CA LEU A 172 -8.04 25.49 1.92
C LEU A 172 -6.56 25.80 2.12
N PRO A 173 -5.93 25.28 3.20
CA PRO A 173 -4.49 25.35 3.38
C PRO A 173 -3.75 24.69 2.19
N ASN A 174 -2.63 25.26 1.75
CA ASN A 174 -1.88 24.72 0.62
C ASN A 174 -1.42 23.27 0.86
N GLU A 175 -1.08 22.93 2.10
CA GLU A 175 -0.70 21.57 2.49
C GLU A 175 -1.80 20.55 2.21
N LEU A 176 -3.06 20.90 2.52
CA LEU A 176 -4.22 20.07 2.21
C LEU A 176 -4.40 19.93 0.70
N LEU A 177 -4.28 21.04 -0.05
CA LEU A 177 -4.40 21.05 -1.50
C LEU A 177 -3.33 20.19 -2.17
N LEU A 178 -2.08 20.27 -1.72
CA LEU A 178 -0.97 19.43 -2.19
C LEU A 178 -1.24 17.95 -1.90
N ALA A 179 -1.74 17.63 -0.70
CA ALA A 179 -2.04 16.25 -0.34
C ALA A 179 -3.22 15.67 -1.15
N LEU A 180 -4.28 16.45 -1.35
CA LEU A 180 -5.43 16.07 -2.19
C LEU A 180 -5.03 15.93 -3.67
N LYS A 181 -4.24 16.88 -4.20
CA LYS A 181 -3.66 16.78 -5.56
C LYS A 181 -2.89 15.49 -5.73
N ARG A 182 -2.10 15.15 -4.73
CA ARG A 182 -1.28 13.96 -4.80
C ARG A 182 -2.12 12.69 -4.78
N LEU A 183 -3.14 12.63 -3.93
CA LEU A 183 -4.08 11.51 -3.89
C LEU A 183 -4.83 11.34 -5.22
N SER A 184 -5.29 12.44 -5.84
CA SER A 184 -5.96 12.37 -7.14
C SER A 184 -5.01 11.87 -8.24
N LEU A 185 -3.73 12.23 -8.20
CA LEU A 185 -2.73 11.78 -9.17
C LEU A 185 -2.32 10.31 -9.01
N LEU A 186 -2.62 9.65 -7.88
CA LEU A 186 -2.30 8.23 -7.68
C LEU A 186 -2.98 7.33 -8.73
N GLN A 187 -4.12 7.76 -9.29
CA GLN A 187 -4.81 7.02 -10.35
C GLN A 187 -3.88 6.68 -11.52
N ASN A 188 -2.93 7.55 -11.85
CA ASN A 188 -1.99 7.36 -12.95
C ASN A 188 -0.94 6.27 -12.69
N TYR A 189 -0.86 5.74 -11.46
CA TYR A 189 0.18 4.81 -11.01
C TYR A 189 -0.36 3.49 -10.44
N LEU A 190 -1.68 3.37 -10.31
CA LEU A 190 -2.35 2.21 -9.74
C LEU A 190 -2.91 1.25 -10.80
N TYR A 191 -2.94 1.65 -12.07
CA TYR A 191 -3.32 0.79 -13.20
C TYR A 191 -2.09 0.29 -13.98
N PRO A 192 -2.17 -0.88 -14.64
CA PRO A 192 -1.13 -1.39 -15.54
C PRO A 192 -0.80 -0.42 -16.68
#